data_AF-A0A7Z7JDH4-F1
#
_entry.id   AF-A0A7Z7JDH4-F1
#
_cell.length_a   1.000
_cell.length_b   1.000
_cell.length_c   1.000
_cell.angle_alpha   90.00
_cell.angle_beta   90.00
_cell.angle_gamma   90.00
#
_symmetry.space_group_name_H-M   'P 1'
#
loop_
_entity.id
_entity.type
_entity.pdbx_description
1 polymer ?
#
loop_
_entity_poly.entity_id
_entity_poly.type
_entity_poly.pdbx_seq_one_letter_code
_entity_poly.pdbx_strand_id
1 'polypeptide(L)'
;MAHIMASMPDSAFYFHLAAVALLLLGLAAFRAVAYVMASPHGRPERARRMLLVSTGRVLAVGAIWTAIVYGHGVTERAGAHNCRRVAAIDAAARYAAEYCYLGGERILLRIYGVERDRVLAHRTFTSAGPVRLSWDGQAVVFDPAAPGRKGRLALPPALHERLLARLP
;
A
#
# COMPACT_ATOMS: atom_id res chain seq x y z
N MET A 1 -4.52 -25.76 -0.36
CA MET A 1 -4.69 -24.44 -1.00
C MET A 1 -3.68 -23.38 -0.52
N ALA A 2 -3.13 -23.48 0.70
CA ALA A 2 -2.12 -22.55 1.22
C ALA A 2 -0.74 -22.60 0.52
N HIS A 3 -0.41 -23.68 -0.19
CA HIS A 3 0.91 -23.86 -0.83
C HIS A 3 1.06 -23.24 -2.23
N ILE A 4 -0.03 -22.89 -2.92
CA ILE A 4 0.04 -22.28 -4.27
C ILE A 4 0.30 -20.77 -4.21
N MET A 5 0.03 -20.14 -3.06
CA MET A 5 0.29 -18.71 -2.83
C MET A 5 1.74 -18.40 -2.44
N ALA A 6 2.57 -19.41 -2.15
CA ALA A 6 3.90 -19.21 -1.56
C ALA A 6 5.03 -18.92 -2.58
N SER A 7 4.76 -18.96 -3.90
CA SER A 7 5.82 -18.87 -4.92
C SER A 7 5.65 -17.77 -5.97
N MET A 8 4.62 -16.91 -5.86
CA MET A 8 4.47 -15.77 -6.76
C MET A 8 4.98 -14.50 -6.10
N PRO A 9 5.80 -13.67 -6.77
CA PRO A 9 6.07 -12.32 -6.28
C PRO A 9 4.74 -11.59 -6.13
N ASP A 10 4.53 -10.87 -5.03
CA ASP A 10 3.25 -10.21 -4.71
C ASP A 10 2.69 -9.40 -5.89
N SER A 11 3.56 -8.82 -6.72
CA SER A 11 3.20 -8.11 -7.95
C SER A 11 2.43 -8.97 -8.96
N ALA A 12 2.77 -10.25 -9.10
CA ALA A 12 2.07 -11.18 -9.99
C ALA A 12 0.67 -11.49 -9.49
N PHE A 13 0.47 -11.65 -8.18
CA PHE A 13 -0.85 -11.89 -7.60
C PHE A 13 -1.81 -10.72 -7.87
N TYR A 14 -1.38 -9.49 -7.58
CA TYR A 14 -2.19 -8.29 -7.88
C TYR A 14 -2.45 -8.16 -9.38
N PHE A 15 -1.46 -8.43 -10.22
CA PHE A 15 -1.62 -8.37 -11.66
C PHE A 15 -2.69 -9.35 -12.18
N HIS A 16 -2.64 -10.62 -11.75
CA HIS A 16 -3.64 -11.62 -12.12
C HIS A 16 -5.03 -11.26 -11.61
N LEU A 17 -5.15 -10.79 -10.38
CA LEU A 17 -6.42 -10.35 -9.80
C LEU A 17 -7.02 -9.17 -10.58
N ALA A 18 -6.19 -8.19 -10.95
CA ALA A 18 -6.61 -7.06 -11.77
C ALA A 18 -7.07 -7.51 -13.18
N ALA A 19 -6.34 -8.45 -13.80
CA ALA A 19 -6.70 -9.01 -15.10
C ALA A 19 -8.07 -9.71 -15.06
N VAL A 20 -8.33 -10.53 -14.04
CA VAL A 20 -9.63 -11.19 -13.85
C VAL A 20 -10.75 -10.16 -13.65
N ALA A 21 -10.52 -9.13 -12.82
CA ALA A 21 -11.51 -8.07 -12.61
C ALA A 21 -11.85 -7.33 -13.92
N LEU A 22 -10.84 -7.03 -14.75
CA LEU A 22 -11.04 -6.38 -16.06
C LEU A 22 -11.82 -7.27 -17.02
N LEU A 23 -11.54 -8.58 -17.07
CA LEU A 23 -12.28 -9.52 -17.90
C LEU A 23 -13.76 -9.59 -17.49
N LEU A 24 -14.06 -9.64 -16.19
CA LEU A 24 -15.42 -9.64 -15.68
C LEU A 24 -16.16 -8.33 -15.98
N LEU A 25 -15.48 -7.19 -15.82
CA LEU A 25 -16.03 -5.88 -16.19
C LEU A 25 -16.29 -5.77 -17.69
N GLY A 26 -15.38 -6.26 -18.53
CA GLY A 26 -15.54 -6.31 -19.98
C GLY A 26 -16.74 -7.16 -20.40
N LEU A 27 -16.88 -8.37 -19.84
CA LEU A 27 -18.03 -9.23 -20.08
C LEU A 27 -19.34 -8.58 -19.61
N ALA A 28 -19.33 -7.93 -18.44
CA ALA A 28 -20.50 -7.23 -17.93
C ALA A 28 -20.91 -6.06 -18.81
N ALA A 29 -19.94 -5.28 -19.32
CA ALA A 29 -20.17 -4.19 -20.25
C ALA A 29 -20.73 -4.71 -21.59
N PHE A 30 -20.14 -5.77 -22.14
CA PHE A 30 -20.64 -6.41 -23.36
C PHE A 30 -22.10 -6.85 -23.22
N ARG A 31 -22.44 -7.54 -22.11
CA ARG A 31 -23.82 -7.97 -21.83
C ARG A 31 -24.78 -6.79 -21.67
N ALA A 32 -24.33 -5.70 -21.04
CA ALA A 32 -25.14 -4.49 -20.89
C ALA A 32 -25.43 -3.83 -22.24
N VAL A 33 -24.41 -3.72 -23.11
CA VAL A 33 -24.57 -3.17 -24.47
C VAL A 33 -25.50 -4.06 -25.30
N ALA A 34 -25.29 -5.38 -25.31
CA ALA A 34 -26.16 -6.31 -26.01
C ALA A 34 -27.62 -6.20 -25.55
N TYR A 35 -27.85 -6.09 -24.23
CA TYR A 35 -29.19 -5.92 -23.66
C TYR A 35 -29.86 -4.61 -24.06
N VAL A 36 -29.12 -3.50 -24.09
CA VAL A 36 -29.64 -2.19 -24.53
C VAL A 36 -29.99 -2.24 -26.02
N MET A 37 -29.15 -2.85 -26.85
CA MET A 37 -29.33 -2.93 -28.29
C MET A 37 -30.42 -3.90 -28.74
N ALA A 38 -30.77 -4.89 -27.92
CA ALA A 38 -31.71 -5.96 -28.26
C ALA A 38 -33.14 -5.52 -28.64
N SER A 39 -33.57 -4.30 -28.28
CA SER A 39 -34.88 -3.78 -28.71
C SER A 39 -34.79 -2.28 -29.03
N PRO A 40 -35.48 -1.79 -30.07
CA PRO A 40 -35.54 -0.37 -30.41
C PRO A 40 -36.36 0.48 -29.45
N HIS A 41 -37.40 -0.07 -28.82
CA HIS A 41 -38.27 0.68 -27.92
C HIS A 41 -37.68 0.75 -26.50
N GLY A 42 -37.75 1.92 -25.85
CA GLY A 42 -37.25 2.11 -24.47
C GLY A 42 -35.73 1.92 -24.30
N ARG A 43 -34.94 2.16 -25.35
CA ARG A 43 -33.47 2.17 -25.26
C ARG A 43 -32.90 3.21 -24.28
N PRO A 44 -33.36 4.48 -24.25
CA PRO A 44 -32.73 5.48 -23.38
C PRO A 44 -32.87 5.12 -21.89
N GLU A 45 -34.04 4.61 -21.50
CA GLU A 45 -34.36 4.22 -20.12
C GLU A 45 -33.54 2.99 -19.69
N ARG A 46 -33.41 1.99 -20.59
CA ARG A 46 -32.55 0.83 -20.33
C ARG A 46 -31.08 1.22 -20.27
N ALA A 47 -30.62 2.11 -21.14
CA ALA A 47 -29.25 2.62 -21.13
C ALA A 47 -28.95 3.37 -19.81
N ARG A 48 -29.85 4.26 -19.37
CA ARG A 48 -29.71 4.98 -18.09
C ARG A 48 -29.67 4.02 -16.90
N ARG A 49 -30.54 3.01 -16.87
CA ARG A 49 -30.55 1.99 -15.80
C ARG A 49 -29.24 1.19 -15.80
N MET A 50 -28.76 0.76 -16.97
CA MET A 50 -27.51 0.01 -17.07
C MET A 50 -26.27 0.85 -16.76
N LEU A 51 -26.31 2.15 -17.06
CA LEU A 51 -25.26 3.08 -16.66
C LEU A 51 -25.15 3.13 -15.13
N LEU A 52 -26.26 3.38 -14.41
CA LEU A 52 -26.27 3.43 -12.95
C LEU A 52 -25.78 2.12 -12.32
N VAL A 53 -26.25 0.98 -12.82
CA VAL A 53 -25.81 -0.34 -12.33
C VAL A 53 -24.32 -0.56 -12.60
N SER A 54 -23.83 -0.18 -13.78
CA SER A 54 -22.42 -0.34 -14.15
C SER A 54 -21.52 0.58 -13.34
N THR A 55 -21.92 1.83 -13.11
CA THR A 55 -21.22 2.75 -12.20
C THR A 55 -21.11 2.16 -10.81
N GLY A 56 -22.21 1.63 -10.25
CA GLY A 56 -22.20 0.97 -8.95
C GLY A 56 -21.24 -0.23 -8.89
N ARG A 57 -21.21 -1.05 -9.94
CA ARG A 57 -20.28 -2.21 -10.04
C ARG A 57 -18.82 -1.78 -10.09
N VAL A 58 -18.49 -0.75 -10.87
CA VAL A 58 -17.12 -0.22 -10.96
C VAL A 58 -16.68 0.34 -9.60
N LEU A 59 -17.55 1.10 -8.93
CA LEU A 59 -17.27 1.61 -7.58
C LEU A 59 -17.07 0.48 -6.57
N ALA A 60 -17.90 -0.57 -6.60
CA ALA A 60 -17.76 -1.72 -5.73
C ALA A 60 -16.44 -2.48 -5.97
N VAL A 61 -16.06 -2.72 -7.24
CA VAL A 61 -14.78 -3.34 -7.58
C VAL A 61 -13.61 -2.49 -7.11
N GLY A 62 -13.68 -1.16 -7.30
CA GLY A 62 -12.67 -0.24 -6.78
C GLY A 62 -12.54 -0.31 -5.25
N ALA A 63 -13.67 -0.32 -4.53
CA ALA A 63 -13.67 -0.43 -3.08
C ALA A 63 -13.08 -1.77 -2.59
N ILE A 64 -13.44 -2.89 -3.23
CA ILE A 64 -12.89 -4.21 -2.93
C ILE A 64 -11.37 -4.22 -3.18
N TRP A 65 -10.93 -3.66 -4.29
CA TRP A 65 -9.50 -3.57 -4.62
C TRP A 65 -8.74 -2.78 -3.55
N THR A 66 -9.25 -1.61 -3.16
CA THR A 66 -8.67 -0.81 -2.08
C THR A 66 -8.61 -1.60 -0.77
N ALA A 67 -9.68 -2.32 -0.42
CA ALA A 67 -9.72 -3.14 0.79
C ALA A 67 -8.70 -4.28 0.77
N ILE A 68 -8.50 -4.95 -0.37
CA ILE A 68 -7.50 -6.02 -0.51
C ILE A 68 -6.08 -5.48 -0.35
N VAL A 69 -5.73 -4.43 -1.12
CA VAL A 69 -4.39 -3.83 -1.08
C VAL A 69 -4.08 -3.29 0.32
N TYR A 70 -5.05 -2.59 0.92
CA TYR A 70 -4.90 -2.03 2.25
C TYR A 70 -4.83 -3.12 3.33
N GLY A 71 -5.73 -4.10 3.29
CA GLY A 71 -5.79 -5.20 4.24
C GLY A 71 -4.53 -6.06 4.23
N HIS A 72 -3.94 -6.29 3.04
CA HIS A 72 -2.65 -6.98 2.93
C HIS A 72 -1.54 -6.21 3.65
N GLY A 73 -1.44 -4.89 3.43
CA GLY A 73 -0.45 -4.05 4.10
C GLY A 73 -0.60 -4.01 5.62
N VAL A 74 -1.85 -3.97 6.13
CA VAL A 74 -2.12 -4.03 7.57
C VAL A 74 -1.71 -5.39 8.15
N THR A 75 -2.07 -6.49 7.47
CA THR A 75 -1.76 -7.85 7.93
C THR A 75 -0.25 -8.09 7.97
N GLU A 76 0.47 -7.61 6.95
CA GLU A 76 1.93 -7.68 6.90
C GLU A 76 2.56 -6.95 8.09
N ARG A 77 2.12 -5.72 8.39
CA ARG A 77 2.61 -4.93 9.53
C ARG A 77 2.20 -5.50 10.89
N ALA A 78 1.08 -6.21 10.97
CA ALA A 78 0.67 -6.91 12.19
C ALA A 78 1.61 -8.09 12.51
N GLY A 79 2.25 -8.69 11.50
CA GLY A 79 3.28 -9.71 11.66
C GLY A 79 4.68 -9.18 12.01
N ALA A 80 4.80 -7.87 12.30
CA ALA A 80 6.07 -7.27 12.68
C ALA A 80 6.62 -7.85 13.98
N HIS A 81 7.90 -8.23 13.97
CA HIS A 81 8.59 -8.85 15.09
C HIS A 81 10.02 -8.31 15.22
N ASN A 82 10.68 -8.59 16.35
CA ASN A 82 12.05 -8.14 16.63
C ASN A 82 12.26 -6.63 16.45
N CYS A 83 11.29 -5.83 16.91
CA CYS A 83 11.35 -4.38 16.85
C CYS A 83 12.49 -3.84 17.73
N ARG A 84 13.31 -2.96 17.15
CA ARG A 84 14.39 -2.27 17.86
C ARG A 84 14.28 -0.76 17.63
N ARG A 85 14.30 -0.01 18.72
CA ARG A 85 14.25 1.44 18.71
C ARG A 85 15.67 2.01 18.83
N VAL A 86 15.98 2.97 17.97
CA VAL A 86 17.25 3.67 17.87
C VAL A 86 16.95 5.16 18.00
N ALA A 87 17.48 5.78 19.05
CA ALA A 87 17.38 7.22 19.23
C ALA A 87 18.24 7.93 18.17
N ALA A 88 17.77 9.07 17.68
CA ALA A 88 18.61 9.93 16.87
C ALA A 88 19.72 10.56 17.71
N ILE A 89 20.86 10.79 17.08
CA ILE A 89 22.00 11.50 17.67
C ILE A 89 21.95 12.94 17.14
N ASP A 90 22.35 13.90 17.97
CA ASP A 90 22.55 15.33 17.63
C ASP A 90 21.30 16.09 17.18
N ALA A 91 21.36 16.86 16.08
CA ALA A 91 20.30 17.78 15.61
C ALA A 91 18.95 17.07 15.35
N ALA A 92 18.98 15.75 15.17
CA ALA A 92 17.80 14.91 15.01
C ALA A 92 17.26 14.34 16.35
N ALA A 93 17.83 14.67 17.52
CA ALA A 93 17.45 14.17 18.85
C ALA A 93 15.97 14.38 19.23
N ARG A 94 15.22 15.17 18.45
CA ARG A 94 13.75 15.27 18.53
C ARG A 94 13.01 14.09 17.89
N TYR A 95 13.74 13.18 17.27
CA TYR A 95 13.22 12.02 16.54
C TYR A 95 13.81 10.72 17.08
N ALA A 96 13.04 9.65 16.97
CA ALA A 96 13.51 8.29 17.20
C ALA A 96 13.11 7.42 16.01
N ALA A 97 13.93 6.45 15.64
CA ALA A 97 13.61 5.47 14.63
C ALA A 97 13.35 4.12 15.29
N GLU A 98 12.43 3.34 14.76
CA GLU A 98 12.22 1.94 15.13
C GLU A 98 12.18 1.12 13.88
N TYR A 99 12.91 0.03 13.84
CA TYR A 99 12.83 -0.93 12.76
C TYR A 99 12.32 -2.25 13.30
N CYS A 100 11.37 -2.85 12.60
CA CYS A 100 10.84 -4.18 12.88
C CYS A 100 11.04 -5.07 11.65
N TYR A 101 11.30 -6.34 11.87
CA TYR A 101 11.35 -7.33 10.79
C TYR A 101 9.94 -7.78 10.43
N LEU A 102 9.70 -7.91 9.13
CA LEU A 102 8.51 -8.48 8.54
C LEU A 102 8.90 -9.81 7.85
N GLY A 103 7.91 -10.58 7.40
CA GLY A 103 8.17 -11.76 6.58
C GLY A 103 8.87 -11.41 5.24
N GLY A 104 9.67 -12.34 4.71
CA GLY A 104 10.25 -12.24 3.37
C GLY A 104 11.30 -11.15 3.19
N GLU A 105 12.24 -11.01 4.15
CA GLU A 105 13.35 -10.03 4.12
C GLU A 105 12.90 -8.56 4.06
N ARG A 106 11.68 -8.28 4.49
CA ARG A 106 11.13 -6.92 4.56
C ARG A 106 11.33 -6.35 5.96
N ILE A 107 11.56 -5.05 6.02
CA ILE A 107 11.71 -4.30 7.26
C ILE A 107 10.72 -3.14 7.24
N LEU A 108 10.04 -2.95 8.36
CA LEU A 108 9.22 -1.79 8.65
C LEU A 108 10.01 -0.80 9.48
N LEU A 109 10.34 0.35 8.91
CA LEU A 109 10.90 1.50 9.60
C LEU A 109 9.78 2.46 10.01
N ARG A 110 9.73 2.84 11.27
CA ARG A 110 8.84 3.87 11.83
C ARG A 110 9.68 4.98 12.44
N ILE A 111 9.33 6.23 12.15
CA ILE A 111 9.93 7.40 12.78
C ILE A 111 8.93 7.99 13.76
N TYR A 112 9.40 8.23 14.97
CA TYR A 112 8.66 8.82 16.07
C TYR A 112 9.16 10.24 16.34
N GLY A 113 8.26 11.12 16.77
CA GLY A 113 8.64 12.37 17.43
C GLY A 113 8.78 12.14 18.93
N VAL A 114 9.92 12.52 19.50
CA VAL A 114 10.27 12.26 20.92
C VAL A 114 9.32 12.96 21.89
N GLU A 115 8.76 14.12 21.53
CA GLU A 115 7.84 14.87 22.40
C GLU A 115 6.50 14.17 22.68
N ARG A 116 6.01 13.32 21.76
CA ARG A 116 4.65 12.75 21.84
C ARG A 116 4.59 11.25 21.59
N ASP A 117 5.75 10.60 21.46
CA ASP A 117 5.92 9.21 21.01
C ASP A 117 5.01 8.84 19.83
N ARG A 118 4.79 9.80 18.93
CA ARG A 118 3.84 9.65 17.82
C ARG A 118 4.59 9.25 16.56
N VAL A 119 4.09 8.24 15.86
CA VAL A 119 4.58 7.89 14.52
C VAL A 119 4.34 9.08 13.57
N LEU A 120 5.42 9.61 13.03
CA LEU A 120 5.45 10.73 12.08
C LEU A 120 5.58 10.25 10.64
N ALA A 121 6.20 9.10 10.43
CA ALA A 121 6.38 8.48 9.12
C ALA A 121 6.67 6.99 9.29
N HIS A 122 6.35 6.20 8.26
CA HIS A 122 6.73 4.81 8.15
C HIS A 122 7.17 4.47 6.72
N ARG A 123 8.05 3.49 6.59
CA ARG A 123 8.55 2.96 5.33
C ARG A 123 8.75 1.45 5.43
N THR A 124 8.38 0.75 4.37
CA THR A 124 8.72 -0.67 4.20
C THR A 124 9.78 -0.77 3.11
N PHE A 125 10.84 -1.51 3.37
CA PHE A 125 11.90 -1.79 2.40
C PHE A 125 12.42 -3.21 2.57
N THR A 126 13.04 -3.75 1.53
CA THR A 126 13.69 -5.07 1.56
C THR A 126 15.16 -4.94 1.93
N SER A 127 15.65 -5.76 2.85
CA SER A 127 17.08 -5.89 3.13
C SER A 127 17.41 -7.32 3.52
N ALA A 128 18.39 -7.90 2.83
CA ALA A 128 18.91 -9.24 3.09
C ALA A 128 19.91 -9.30 4.27
N GLY A 129 20.23 -8.15 4.88
CA GLY A 129 21.27 -8.01 5.90
C GLY A 129 20.86 -7.24 7.14
N PRO A 130 21.75 -7.11 8.14
CA PRO A 130 21.48 -6.33 9.35
C PRO A 130 21.18 -4.89 8.99
N VAL A 131 20.08 -4.36 9.54
CA VAL A 131 19.65 -2.98 9.29
C VAL A 131 20.68 -2.01 9.85
N ARG A 132 21.24 -1.17 8.98
CA ARG A 132 22.14 -0.08 9.36
C ARG A 132 21.39 1.23 9.23
N LEU A 133 21.00 1.80 10.36
CA LEU A 133 20.41 3.13 10.42
C LEU A 133 21.51 4.15 10.71
N SER A 134 21.59 5.20 9.90
CA SER A 134 22.44 6.35 10.16
C SER A 134 21.65 7.64 10.01
N TRP A 135 21.96 8.62 10.85
CA TRP A 135 21.35 9.93 10.85
C TRP A 135 22.31 10.91 10.19
N ASP A 136 21.84 11.68 9.20
CA ASP A 136 22.63 12.76 8.58
C ASP A 136 22.18 14.15 9.06
N GLY A 137 21.39 14.20 10.14
CA GLY A 137 20.81 15.41 10.73
C GLY A 137 19.60 15.96 9.97
N GLN A 138 19.51 15.73 8.65
CA GLN A 138 18.41 16.17 7.79
C GLN A 138 17.53 15.02 7.30
N ALA A 139 17.94 13.78 7.52
CA ALA A 139 17.28 12.56 7.08
C ALA A 139 17.77 11.34 7.89
N VAL A 140 16.93 10.31 7.88
CA VAL A 140 17.30 8.95 8.28
C VAL A 140 17.68 8.18 7.03
N VAL A 141 18.92 7.70 7.00
CA VAL A 141 19.43 6.82 5.94
C VAL A 141 19.32 5.39 6.46
N PHE A 142 18.57 4.56 5.75
CA PHE A 142 18.31 3.16 6.10
C PHE A 142 18.71 2.17 5.01
N ASP A 143 18.88 2.65 3.78
CA ASP A 143 19.51 1.92 2.68
C ASP A 143 20.39 2.88 1.88
N PRO A 144 21.72 2.92 2.12
CA PRO A 144 22.62 3.81 1.40
C PRO A 144 22.82 3.41 -0.07
N ALA A 145 22.51 2.17 -0.45
CA ALA A 145 22.62 1.70 -1.83
C ALA A 145 21.39 2.07 -2.67
N ALA A 146 20.23 2.29 -2.03
CA ALA A 146 19.02 2.72 -2.72
C ALA A 146 19.04 4.22 -3.06
N PRO A 147 18.73 4.60 -4.31
CA PRO A 147 18.75 6.00 -4.73
C PRO A 147 17.59 6.81 -4.13
N GLY A 148 17.91 8.03 -3.70
CA GLY A 148 16.95 9.05 -3.31
C GLY A 148 16.04 8.64 -2.14
N ARG A 149 14.73 8.78 -2.34
CA ARG A 149 13.69 8.55 -1.31
C ARG A 149 13.47 7.08 -0.92
N LYS A 150 14.08 6.14 -1.67
CA LYS A 150 13.97 4.71 -1.38
C LYS A 150 14.91 4.26 -0.27
N GLY A 151 16.01 5.00 -0.04
CA GLY A 151 16.99 4.70 0.99
C GLY A 151 17.14 5.77 2.07
N ARG A 152 16.46 6.90 1.90
CA ARG A 152 16.51 8.06 2.78
C ARG A 152 15.12 8.60 3.05
N LEU A 153 14.86 8.97 4.31
CA LEU A 153 13.64 9.63 4.75
C LEU A 153 13.99 10.99 5.34
N ALA A 154 13.54 12.07 4.71
CA ALA A 154 13.83 13.44 5.14
C ALA A 154 13.18 13.78 6.50
N LEU A 155 13.87 14.62 7.26
CA LEU A 155 13.46 15.18 8.55
C LEU A 155 13.40 16.71 8.43
N PRO A 156 12.30 17.37 8.80
CA PRO A 156 11.03 16.78 9.23
C PRO A 156 10.32 16.00 8.10
N PRO A 157 9.56 14.93 8.44
CA PRO A 157 8.75 14.22 7.45
C PRO A 157 7.72 15.14 6.81
N ALA A 158 7.49 14.93 5.52
CA ALA A 158 6.54 15.72 4.75
C ALA A 158 5.10 15.51 5.23
N LEU A 159 4.23 16.49 4.97
CA LEU A 159 2.87 16.50 5.49
C LEU A 159 2.06 15.27 5.04
N HIS A 160 2.26 14.82 3.80
CA HIS A 160 1.65 13.59 3.28
C HIS A 160 2.12 12.33 4.02
N GLU A 161 3.40 12.24 4.41
CA GLU A 161 3.94 11.10 5.16
C GLU A 161 3.35 11.06 6.57
N ARG A 162 3.17 12.22 7.19
CA ARG A 162 2.51 12.36 8.50
C ARG A 162 1.04 11.98 8.47
N LEU A 163 0.35 12.21 7.36
CA LEU A 163 -1.05 11.78 7.18
C LEU A 163 -1.12 10.26 6.99
N LEU A 164 -0.26 9.71 6.12
CA LEU A 164 -0.19 8.26 5.89
C LEU A 164 0.22 7.49 7.14
N ALA A 165 1.11 8.05 7.97
CA ALA A 165 1.54 7.46 9.24
C ALA A 165 0.41 7.31 10.28
N ARG A 166 -0.72 7.99 10.10
CA ARG A 166 -1.90 7.82 10.96
C ARG A 166 -2.76 6.63 10.55
N LEU A 167 -2.52 6.09 9.37
CA LEU A 167 -3.19 4.89 8.88
C LEU A 167 -2.39 3.67 9.37
N PRO A 168 -3.05 2.62 9.88
CA PRO A 168 -2.39 1.37 10.22
C PRO A 168 -1.68 0.73 9.00
#